data_AF-A0A973GEN6-F1
#
_entry.id   AF-A0A973GEN6-F1
#
_cell.length_a   1.000
_cell.length_b   1.000
_cell.length_c   1.000
_cell.angle_alpha   90.00
_cell.angle_beta   90.00
_cell.angle_gamma   90.00
#
_symmetry.space_group_name_H-M   'P 1'
#
loop_
_entity.id
_entity.type
_entity.pdbx_description
1 polymer ?
#
loop_
_entity_poly.entity_id
_entity_poly.type
_entity_poly.pdbx_seq_one_letter_code
_entity_poly.pdbx_strand_id
1 'polypeptide(L)'
;MLHSSAPQPQAGAAHHPRVGAFVHADRGRIVGPDGVPLRLRGMGLGNWLLPEGYMWLFGDDAAAPRQIEALVADLLGREDAERFWRTFRDRFISRHDVEQIALEGFDHVRLPINWRVLMTDDGASRPEGFALVDRLVG
;
A
#
# COMPACT_ATOMS: atom_id res chain seq x y z
N MET A 1 0.29 53.97 13.78
CA MET A 1 0.45 53.03 12.66
C MET A 1 0.19 51.64 13.20
N LEU A 2 -1.05 51.17 13.09
CA LEU A 2 -1.48 49.87 13.63
C LEU A 2 -0.91 48.77 12.74
N HIS A 3 -0.02 47.95 13.28
CA HIS A 3 0.43 46.73 12.63
C HIS A 3 -0.71 45.72 12.70
N SER A 4 -1.47 45.61 11.61
CA SER A 4 -2.44 44.54 11.41
C SER A 4 -1.66 43.27 11.08
N SER A 5 -1.52 42.37 12.05
CA SER A 5 -0.96 41.04 11.83
C SER A 5 -1.96 40.20 11.03
N ALA A 6 -1.58 39.80 9.82
CA ALA A 6 -2.35 38.85 9.03
C ALA A 6 -2.53 37.53 9.81
N PRO A 7 -3.72 36.90 9.76
CA PRO A 7 -3.94 35.62 10.41
C PRO A 7 -3.05 34.55 9.78
N GLN A 8 -2.32 33.80 10.61
CA GLN A 8 -1.57 32.64 10.18
C GLN A 8 -2.52 31.58 9.60
N PRO A 9 -2.14 30.85 8.53
CA PRO A 9 -2.95 29.77 8.01
C PRO A 9 -3.07 28.68 9.07
N GLN A 10 -4.28 28.46 9.56
CA GLN A 10 -4.59 27.30 10.39
C GLN A 10 -4.25 26.06 9.58
N ALA A 11 -3.49 25.13 10.17
CA ALA A 11 -3.21 23.84 9.57
C ALA A 11 -4.55 23.18 9.22
N GLY A 12 -4.86 23.11 7.93
CA GLY A 12 -6.15 22.64 7.44
C GLY A 12 -6.40 21.23 7.92
N ALA A 13 -7.44 21.03 8.70
CA ALA A 13 -7.94 19.71 9.04
C ALA A 13 -8.15 18.92 7.74
N ALA A 14 -7.65 17.70 7.68
CA ALA A 14 -7.82 16.84 6.52
C ALA A 14 -9.31 16.69 6.22
N HIS A 15 -9.74 17.22 5.07
CA HIS A 15 -11.11 17.08 4.60
C HIS A 15 -11.26 15.64 4.08
N HIS A 16 -11.81 14.76 4.92
CA HIS A 16 -12.12 13.40 4.52
C HIS A 16 -13.53 13.36 3.92
N PRO A 17 -13.69 12.89 2.67
CA PRO A 17 -15.01 12.71 2.10
C PRO A 17 -15.82 11.73 2.96
N ARG A 18 -17.11 12.01 3.15
CA ARG A 18 -18.01 11.09 3.85
C ARG A 18 -18.13 9.79 3.06
N VAL A 19 -18.14 8.66 3.75
CA VAL A 19 -18.43 7.35 3.14
C VAL A 19 -19.76 7.43 2.39
N GLY A 20 -19.74 7.10 1.09
CA GLY A 20 -20.93 7.12 0.21
C GLY A 20 -20.98 8.28 -0.79
N ALA A 21 -19.99 9.19 -0.81
CA ALA A 21 -19.90 10.25 -1.81
C ALA A 21 -18.63 10.09 -2.67
N PHE A 22 -18.76 10.31 -3.98
CA PHE A 22 -17.63 10.21 -4.92
C PHE A 22 -16.76 11.46 -4.89
N VAL A 23 -15.48 11.27 -5.21
CA VAL A 23 -14.55 12.36 -5.52
C VAL A 23 -14.59 12.67 -7.01
N HIS A 24 -14.28 13.91 -7.38
CA HIS A 24 -14.32 14.36 -8.77
C HIS A 24 -12.98 14.97 -9.18
N ALA A 25 -12.71 14.97 -10.49
CA ALA A 25 -11.60 15.75 -11.05
C ALA A 25 -12.14 17.13 -11.48
N ASP A 26 -11.59 18.20 -10.92
CA ASP A 26 -11.86 19.58 -11.34
C ASP A 26 -10.55 20.32 -11.61
N ARG A 27 -10.36 20.75 -12.87
CA ARG A 27 -9.21 21.55 -13.32
C ARG A 27 -7.85 21.04 -12.80
N GLY A 28 -7.62 19.74 -12.95
CA GLY A 28 -6.36 19.09 -12.55
C GLY A 28 -6.22 18.82 -11.05
N ARG A 29 -7.27 19.00 -10.26
CA ARG A 29 -7.31 18.66 -8.82
C ARG A 29 -8.35 17.59 -8.57
N ILE A 30 -8.11 16.77 -7.55
CA ILE A 30 -9.13 15.88 -6.99
C ILE A 30 -9.89 16.68 -5.93
N VAL A 31 -11.21 16.75 -6.06
CA VAL A 31 -12.09 17.48 -5.15
C VAL A 31 -13.09 16.53 -4.50
N GLY A 32 -13.50 16.85 -3.27
CA GLY A 32 -14.59 16.18 -2.59
C GLY A 32 -15.95 16.49 -3.23
N PRO A 33 -17.03 15.85 -2.73
CA PRO A 33 -18.40 16.07 -3.23
C PRO A 33 -18.90 17.50 -2.99
N ASP A 34 -18.27 18.26 -2.10
CA ASP A 34 -18.54 19.67 -1.80
C ASP A 34 -17.70 20.63 -2.66
N GLY A 35 -16.88 20.12 -3.58
CA GLY A 35 -15.98 20.89 -4.42
C GLY A 35 -14.70 21.34 -3.73
N VAL A 36 -14.45 20.92 -2.48
CA VAL A 36 -13.22 21.26 -1.76
C VAL A 36 -12.06 20.38 -2.24
N PRO A 37 -10.91 20.95 -2.64
CA PRO A 37 -9.75 20.17 -3.04
C PRO A 37 -9.25 19.23 -1.93
N LEU A 38 -9.04 17.97 -2.28
CA LEU A 38 -8.44 16.97 -1.40
C LEU A 38 -6.92 17.03 -1.47
N ARG A 39 -6.28 16.94 -0.32
CA ARG A 39 -4.81 16.79 -0.21
C ARG A 39 -4.49 15.39 0.27
N LEU A 40 -4.46 14.46 -0.68
CA LEU A 40 -4.23 13.05 -0.44
C LEU A 40 -2.80 12.80 0.04
N ARG A 41 -2.65 12.08 1.15
CA ARG A 41 -1.37 11.64 1.72
C ARG A 41 -1.36 10.12 1.81
N GLY A 42 -0.73 9.48 0.84
CA GLY A 42 -0.72 8.03 0.72
C GLY A 42 0.58 7.38 1.17
N MET A 43 0.48 6.14 1.67
CA MET A 43 1.63 5.26 1.88
C MET A 43 1.54 3.98 1.02
N GLY A 44 2.64 3.59 0.38
CA GLY A 44 2.71 2.34 -0.37
C GLY A 44 3.13 1.17 0.51
N LEU A 45 2.42 0.05 0.45
CA LEU A 45 2.76 -1.19 1.16
C LEU A 45 3.71 -2.05 0.30
N GLY A 46 4.87 -1.47 -0.04
CA GLY A 46 5.88 -2.12 -0.89
C GLY A 46 6.40 -3.43 -0.29
N ASN A 47 6.95 -4.31 -1.14
CA ASN A 47 7.41 -5.66 -0.82
C ASN A 47 6.37 -6.69 -0.37
N TRP A 48 5.20 -6.28 0.13
CA TRP A 48 4.29 -7.21 0.76
C TRP A 48 3.71 -8.25 -0.22
N LEU A 49 2.94 -7.80 -1.21
CA LEU A 49 2.38 -8.67 -2.26
C LEU A 49 3.09 -8.52 -3.61
N LEU A 50 4.12 -7.68 -3.66
CA LEU A 50 5.03 -7.52 -4.78
C LEU A 50 6.45 -7.26 -4.23
N PRO A 51 7.30 -8.29 -4.13
CA PRO A 51 8.69 -8.13 -3.71
C PRO A 51 9.52 -7.39 -4.77
N GLU A 52 10.28 -6.38 -4.36
CA GLU A 52 11.10 -5.53 -5.21
C GLU A 52 12.52 -5.45 -4.61
N GLY A 53 13.53 -5.92 -5.36
CA GLY A 53 14.87 -6.19 -4.82
C GLY A 53 15.57 -4.97 -4.23
N TYR A 54 15.33 -3.79 -4.81
CA TYR A 54 15.91 -2.54 -4.32
C TYR A 54 15.49 -2.21 -2.89
N MET A 55 14.27 -2.55 -2.48
CA MET A 55 13.78 -2.30 -1.12
C MET A 55 14.36 -3.30 -0.10
N TRP A 56 14.83 -4.46 -0.55
CA TRP A 56 15.55 -5.44 0.26
C TRP A 56 17.08 -5.31 0.16
N LEU A 57 17.56 -4.31 -0.59
CA LEU A 57 18.98 -4.04 -0.80
C LEU A 57 19.74 -5.22 -1.44
N PHE A 58 19.05 -6.00 -2.28
CA PHE A 58 19.64 -7.15 -2.98
C PHE A 58 20.46 -6.77 -4.22
N GLY A 59 20.54 -5.48 -4.56
CA GLY A 59 21.24 -5.01 -5.75
C GLY A 59 20.67 -5.65 -7.03
N ASP A 60 21.55 -5.83 -8.02
CA ASP A 60 21.17 -6.40 -9.32
C ASP A 60 21.04 -7.93 -9.29
N ASP A 61 21.55 -8.58 -8.23
CA ASP A 61 21.57 -10.04 -8.10
C ASP A 61 20.16 -10.63 -7.92
N ALA A 62 19.25 -9.87 -7.28
CA ALA A 62 17.85 -10.25 -7.12
C ALA A 62 16.90 -9.04 -7.17
N ALA A 63 16.85 -8.39 -8.33
CA ALA A 63 16.04 -7.18 -8.54
C ALA A 63 14.53 -7.47 -8.73
N ALA A 64 14.17 -8.53 -9.44
CA ALA A 64 12.79 -8.84 -9.82
C ALA A 64 12.14 -9.93 -8.93
N PRO A 65 10.80 -9.96 -8.81
CA PRO A 65 10.09 -10.94 -7.96
C PRO A 65 10.52 -12.40 -8.19
N ARG A 66 10.71 -12.82 -9.45
CA ARG A 66 11.13 -14.20 -9.76
C ARG A 66 12.56 -14.51 -9.33
N GLN A 67 13.47 -13.54 -9.41
CA GLN A 67 14.85 -13.71 -8.95
C GLN A 67 14.89 -13.83 -7.43
N ILE A 68 14.07 -13.03 -6.73
CA ILE A 68 13.91 -13.10 -5.28
C ILE A 68 13.30 -14.44 -4.86
N GLU A 69 12.23 -14.88 -5.54
CA GLU A 69 11.60 -16.19 -5.32
C GLU A 69 12.60 -17.34 -5.52
N ALA A 70 13.43 -17.28 -6.56
CA ALA A 70 14.49 -18.25 -6.85
C ALA A 70 15.59 -18.23 -5.77
N LEU A 71 16.10 -17.06 -5.41
CA LEU A 71 17.12 -16.90 -4.36
C LEU A 71 16.64 -17.52 -3.03
N VAL A 72 15.40 -17.25 -2.62
CA VAL A 72 14.84 -17.85 -1.41
C VAL A 72 14.74 -19.37 -1.53
N ALA A 73 14.34 -19.90 -2.70
CA ALA A 73 14.29 -21.33 -2.94
C ALA A 73 15.67 -22.00 -2.95
N ASP A 74 16.68 -21.34 -3.51
CA ASP A 74 18.06 -21.83 -3.55
C ASP A 74 18.68 -21.88 -2.15
N LEU A 75 18.36 -20.91 -1.29
CA LEU A 75 18.87 -20.84 0.09
C LEU A 75 18.17 -21.80 1.05
N LEU A 76 16.86 -21.95 0.93
CA LEU A 76 16.04 -22.67 1.91
C LEU A 76 15.61 -24.06 1.43
N GLY A 77 15.69 -24.35 0.14
CA GLY A 77 14.98 -25.46 -0.47
C GLY A 77 13.49 -25.17 -0.64
N ARG A 78 12.81 -26.01 -1.44
CA ARG A 78 11.46 -25.71 -1.93
C ARG A 78 10.42 -25.58 -0.81
N GLU A 79 10.38 -26.54 0.11
CA GLU A 79 9.34 -26.57 1.15
C GLU A 79 9.46 -25.40 2.14
N ASP A 80 10.68 -25.07 2.55
CA ASP A 80 10.93 -23.95 3.46
C ASP A 80 10.74 -22.60 2.78
N ALA A 81 11.05 -22.48 1.48
CA ALA A 81 10.73 -21.29 0.71
C ALA A 81 9.21 -21.05 0.63
N GLU A 82 8.41 -22.10 0.43
CA GLU A 82 6.95 -21.97 0.48
C GLU A 82 6.44 -21.54 1.86
N ARG A 83 6.99 -22.12 2.93
CA ARG A 83 6.69 -21.71 4.31
C ARG A 83 7.09 -20.26 4.57
N PHE A 84 8.26 -19.83 4.09
CA PHE A 84 8.73 -18.46 4.16
C PHE A 84 7.73 -17.51 3.52
N TRP A 85 7.33 -17.75 2.27
CA TRP A 85 6.44 -16.83 1.56
C TRP A 85 5.05 -16.73 2.17
N ARG A 86 4.49 -17.83 2.68
CA ARG A 86 3.23 -17.77 3.45
C ARG A 86 3.40 -16.94 4.71
N THR A 87 4.41 -17.26 5.53
CA THR A 87 4.67 -16.57 6.81
C THR A 87 4.97 -15.08 6.61
N PHE A 88 5.76 -14.75 5.59
CA PHE A 88 6.07 -13.37 5.22
C PHE A 88 4.79 -12.61 4.90
N ARG A 89 3.93 -13.12 4.01
CA ARG A 89 2.68 -12.44 3.65
C ARG A 89 1.71 -12.35 4.81
N ASP A 90 1.73 -13.28 5.75
CA ASP A 90 0.86 -13.24 6.94
C ASP A 90 1.32 -12.27 8.01
N ARG A 91 2.61 -11.91 8.05
CA ARG A 91 3.18 -11.12 9.16
C ARG A 91 3.77 -9.79 8.76
N PHE A 92 4.16 -9.60 7.50
CA PHE A 92 4.90 -8.42 7.07
C PHE A 92 4.08 -7.13 7.16
N ILE A 93 2.78 -7.20 6.88
CA ILE A 93 1.82 -6.11 7.13
C ILE A 93 0.69 -6.64 7.99
N SER A 94 0.42 -5.92 9.07
CA SER A 94 -0.62 -6.20 10.06
C SER A 94 -1.55 -5.00 10.22
N ARG A 95 -2.64 -5.20 11.00
CA ARG A 95 -3.53 -4.11 11.40
C ARG A 95 -2.77 -2.99 12.12
N HIS A 96 -1.78 -3.34 12.93
CA HIS A 96 -0.99 -2.36 13.68
C HIS A 96 -0.27 -1.39 12.74
N ASP A 97 0.30 -1.88 11.64
CA ASP A 97 0.99 -1.04 10.66
C ASP A 97 0.03 -0.03 10.01
N VAL A 98 -1.20 -0.47 9.67
CA VAL A 98 -2.24 0.43 9.12
C VAL A 98 -2.68 1.48 10.15
N GLU A 99 -2.81 1.09 11.42
CA GLU A 99 -3.11 2.03 12.52
C GLU A 99 -1.98 3.05 12.70
N GLN A 100 -0.71 2.64 12.63
CA GLN A 100 0.42 3.56 12.70
C GLN A 100 0.44 4.53 11.51
N ILE A 101 0.22 4.04 10.29
CA ILE A 101 0.11 4.87 9.08
C ILE A 101 -0.97 5.95 9.25
N ALA A 102 -2.13 5.59 9.80
CA ALA A 102 -3.20 6.55 10.08
C ALA A 102 -2.80 7.56 11.18
N LEU A 103 -2.13 7.12 12.25
CA LEU A 103 -1.63 7.99 13.32
C LEU A 103 -0.57 8.99 12.83
N GLU A 104 0.27 8.60 11.88
CA GLU A 104 1.22 9.48 11.20
C GLU A 104 0.55 10.48 10.25
N GLY A 105 -0.77 10.34 10.04
CA GLY A 105 -1.62 11.26 9.30
C GLY A 105 -1.82 10.91 7.83
N PHE A 106 -1.38 9.74 7.36
CA PHE A 106 -1.74 9.28 6.03
C PHE A 106 -3.24 8.95 5.95
N ASP A 107 -3.86 9.21 4.80
CA ASP A 107 -5.31 9.07 4.59
C ASP A 107 -5.68 7.92 3.64
N HIS A 108 -4.70 7.28 3.01
CA HIS A 108 -4.89 6.06 2.23
C HIS A 108 -3.61 5.24 2.13
N VAL A 109 -3.76 3.97 1.75
CA VAL A 109 -2.66 3.10 1.37
C VAL A 109 -2.78 2.66 -0.09
N ARG A 110 -1.64 2.48 -0.75
CA ARG A 110 -1.55 1.80 -2.05
C ARG A 110 -1.01 0.40 -1.80
N LEU A 111 -1.72 -0.62 -2.29
CA LEU A 111 -1.30 -2.01 -2.24
C LEU A 111 -0.73 -2.44 -3.62
N PRO A 112 0.59 -2.60 -3.77
CA PRO A 112 1.19 -3.22 -4.95
C PRO A 112 0.97 -4.73 -4.89
N ILE A 113 0.44 -5.32 -5.96
CA ILE A 113 0.11 -6.75 -6.01
C ILE A 113 0.73 -7.35 -7.27
N ASN A 114 1.46 -8.45 -7.12
CA ASN A 114 1.80 -9.30 -8.25
C ASN A 114 0.58 -10.17 -8.60
N TRP A 115 0.17 -10.20 -9.88
CA TRP A 115 -0.99 -10.98 -10.32
C TRP A 115 -0.90 -12.47 -9.93
N ARG A 116 0.30 -13.05 -9.85
CA ARG A 116 0.52 -14.46 -9.43
C ARG A 116 0.11 -14.74 -7.98
N VAL A 117 -0.08 -13.70 -7.17
CA VAL A 117 -0.66 -13.82 -5.83
C VAL A 117 -2.17 -14.09 -5.93
N LEU A 118 -2.84 -13.49 -6.91
CA LEU A 118 -4.30 -13.54 -7.06
C LEU A 118 -4.77 -14.63 -8.02
N MET A 119 -3.94 -15.05 -8.96
CA MET A 119 -4.33 -15.91 -10.07
C MET A 119 -3.23 -16.90 -10.44
N THR A 120 -3.63 -18.05 -10.97
CA THR A 120 -2.76 -19.05 -11.61
C THR A 120 -2.50 -18.68 -13.07
N ASP A 121 -1.50 -19.31 -13.69
CA ASP A 121 -1.12 -19.03 -15.08
C ASP A 121 -2.24 -19.32 -16.10
N ASP A 122 -3.16 -20.24 -15.78
CA ASP A 122 -4.36 -20.56 -16.58
C ASP A 122 -5.55 -19.62 -16.28
N GLY A 123 -5.37 -18.64 -15.40
CA GLY A 123 -6.36 -17.60 -15.11
C GLY A 123 -7.35 -17.94 -14.00
N ALA A 124 -7.22 -19.10 -13.34
CA ALA A 124 -8.04 -19.40 -12.17
C ALA A 124 -7.67 -18.49 -10.98
N SER A 125 -8.66 -18.12 -10.17
CA SER A 125 -8.43 -17.31 -8.96
C SER A 125 -7.77 -18.12 -7.86
N ARG A 126 -6.95 -17.45 -7.05
CA ARG A 126 -6.32 -17.97 -5.83
C ARG A 126 -7.01 -17.36 -4.61
N PRO A 127 -7.96 -18.06 -3.97
CA PRO A 127 -8.70 -17.53 -2.82
C PRO A 127 -7.80 -17.04 -1.69
N GLU A 128 -6.68 -17.71 -1.45
CA GLU A 128 -5.70 -17.32 -0.43
C GLU A 128 -5.04 -15.96 -0.72
N GLY A 129 -4.89 -15.58 -1.99
CA GLY A 129 -4.38 -14.27 -2.39
C GLY A 129 -5.39 -13.16 -2.12
N PHE A 130 -6.66 -13.40 -2.44
CA PHE A 130 -7.75 -12.47 -2.15
C PHE A 130 -7.98 -12.31 -0.65
N ALA A 131 -7.84 -13.37 0.14
CA ALA A 131 -7.92 -13.28 1.60
C ALA A 131 -6.91 -12.29 2.21
N LEU A 132 -5.72 -12.13 1.61
CA LEU A 132 -4.73 -11.11 2.02
C LEU A 132 -5.22 -9.68 1.73
N VAL A 133 -5.90 -9.49 0.60
CA VAL A 133 -6.49 -8.20 0.19
C VAL A 133 -7.66 -7.86 1.10
N ASP A 134 -8.57 -8.81 1.33
CA ASP A 134 -9.73 -8.63 2.20
C ASP A 134 -9.29 -8.28 3.63
N ARG A 135 -8.24 -8.95 4.13
CA ARG A 135 -7.64 -8.65 5.44
C ARG A 135 -7.12 -7.22 5.55
N LEU A 136 -6.62 -6.63 4.45
CA LEU A 136 -6.18 -5.23 4.45
C LEU A 136 -7.37 -4.26 4.46
N VAL A 137 -8.41 -4.55 3.68
CA VAL A 137 -9.54 -3.63 3.46
C VAL A 137 -10.51 -3.62 4.63
N GLY A 138 -10.74 -4.78 5.28
CA GLY A 138 -11.64 -4.92 6.43
C GLY A 138 -13.02 -5.44 6.04
#